data_AF-A0A271VLG5-F1
#
_entry.id   AF-A0A271VLG5-F1
#
_cell.length_a   1.000
_cell.length_b   1.000
_cell.length_c   1.000
_cell.angle_alpha   90.00
_cell.angle_beta   90.00
_cell.angle_gamma   90.00
#
_symmetry.space_group_name_H-M   'P 1'
#
loop_
_entity.id
_entity.type
_entity.pdbx_description
1 polymer ?
#
loop_
_entity_poly.entity_id
_entity_poly.type
_entity_poly.pdbx_seq_one_letter_code
_entity_poly.pdbx_strand_id
1 'polypeptide(L)'
;MNPVEQYESYVSTYCELIYLKVALKLGVYQAHVDAIERDSYDMIRANPLMLLMVESIQIDCVMTVSKLIERGRGDRTFQKFLAFVETNIKAISKVYPAINTALVNEQRALLQSVENQVSSILTQRDKYFAHADKQYFFEQNKIIEDFPDTYNELVQIIRVLQSIAGKHQQLMGDGHPICIAEFAYAFSDKTLNHIKAAEKEWHATYRQGEKW
;
A
#
# COMPACT_ATOMS: atom_id res chain seq x y z
N MET A 1 21.96 -19.90 -1.16
CA MET A 1 21.36 -19.44 0.11
C MET A 1 20.67 -20.64 0.72
N ASN A 2 20.94 -20.95 1.98
CA ASN A 2 20.26 -22.06 2.65
C ASN A 2 18.77 -21.69 2.89
N PRO A 3 17.87 -22.66 3.12
CA PRO A 3 16.44 -22.37 3.27
C PRO A 3 16.09 -21.39 4.40
N VAL A 4 16.89 -21.37 5.48
CA VAL A 4 16.69 -20.48 6.63
C VAL A 4 17.11 -19.05 6.28
N GLU A 5 18.29 -18.85 5.70
CA GLU A 5 18.75 -17.53 5.21
C GLU A 5 17.77 -16.94 4.19
N GLN A 6 17.25 -17.79 3.28
CA GLN A 6 16.28 -17.35 2.29
C GLN A 6 14.95 -16.98 2.93
N TYR A 7 14.51 -17.74 3.93
CA TYR A 7 13.34 -17.43 4.74
C TYR A 7 13.49 -16.07 5.45
N GLU A 8 14.60 -15.83 6.13
CA GLU A 8 14.87 -14.56 6.83
C GLU A 8 14.90 -13.38 5.84
N SER A 9 15.54 -13.56 4.69
CA SER A 9 15.57 -12.55 3.62
C SER A 9 14.18 -12.22 3.10
N TYR A 10 13.29 -13.21 2.92
CA TYR A 10 11.89 -12.97 2.57
C TYR A 10 11.20 -12.09 3.62
N VAL A 11 11.27 -12.48 4.89
CA VAL A 11 10.54 -11.80 5.97
C VAL A 11 11.01 -10.35 6.10
N SER A 12 12.33 -10.11 6.11
CA SER A 12 12.92 -8.78 6.17
C SER A 12 12.49 -7.90 4.99
N THR A 13 12.57 -8.45 3.77
CA THR A 13 12.17 -7.73 2.55
C THR A 13 10.67 -7.39 2.55
N TYR A 14 9.81 -8.31 2.99
CA TYR A 14 8.38 -8.05 3.10
C TYR A 14 8.08 -6.99 4.14
N CYS A 15 8.75 -7.02 5.29
CA CYS A 15 8.57 -6.00 6.31
C CYS A 15 8.96 -4.62 5.76
N GLU A 16 10.09 -4.50 5.07
CA GLU A 16 10.51 -3.24 4.44
C GLU A 16 9.48 -2.74 3.41
N LEU A 17 9.05 -3.60 2.49
CA LEU A 17 8.09 -3.23 1.43
C LEU A 17 6.74 -2.81 2.02
N ILE A 18 6.23 -3.55 2.98
CA ILE A 18 4.87 -3.34 3.49
C ILE A 18 4.84 -2.17 4.49
N TYR A 19 5.71 -2.19 5.50
CA TYR A 19 5.67 -1.23 6.60
C TYR A 19 6.31 0.11 6.21
N LEU A 20 7.43 0.09 5.49
CA LEU A 20 8.22 1.29 5.21
C LEU A 20 8.00 1.88 3.82
N LYS A 21 7.32 1.17 2.92
CA LYS A 21 7.02 1.71 1.58
C LYS A 21 5.52 1.87 1.36
N VAL A 22 4.76 0.78 1.29
CA VAL A 22 3.35 0.86 0.91
C VAL A 22 2.51 1.54 1.99
N ALA A 23 2.62 1.11 3.25
CA ALA A 23 1.82 1.70 4.33
C ALA A 23 2.10 3.20 4.51
N LEU A 24 3.36 3.63 4.38
CA LEU A 24 3.72 5.05 4.38
C LEU A 24 3.03 5.81 3.25
N LYS A 25 3.12 5.30 2.02
CA LYS A 25 2.48 5.92 0.85
C LYS A 25 0.96 6.01 1.01
N LEU A 26 0.32 4.99 1.58
CA LEU A 26 -1.12 5.04 1.87
C LEU A 26 -1.48 6.12 2.90
N GLY A 27 -0.64 6.33 3.92
CA GLY A 27 -0.82 7.44 4.87
C GLY A 27 -0.71 8.81 4.20
N VAL A 28 0.32 9.00 3.36
CA VAL A 28 0.50 10.22 2.57
C VAL A 28 -0.66 10.44 1.61
N TYR A 29 -1.06 9.40 0.89
CA TYR A 29 -2.19 9.42 -0.04
C TYR A 29 -3.47 9.90 0.63
N GLN A 30 -3.82 9.28 1.77
CA GLN A 30 -5.05 9.65 2.47
C GLN A 30 -5.02 11.11 2.95
N ALA A 31 -3.88 11.60 3.45
CA ALA A 31 -3.77 13.01 3.84
C ALA A 31 -4.03 13.96 2.66
N HIS A 32 -3.59 13.60 1.46
CA HIS A 32 -3.83 14.42 0.27
C HIS A 32 -5.28 14.35 -0.19
N VAL A 33 -5.88 13.15 -0.22
CA VAL A 33 -7.30 12.99 -0.57
C VAL A 33 -8.18 13.78 0.38
N ASP A 34 -8.02 13.59 1.70
CA ASP A 34 -8.82 14.29 2.70
C ASP A 34 -8.66 15.81 2.60
N ALA A 35 -7.45 16.30 2.29
CA ALA A 35 -7.22 17.73 2.12
C ALA A 35 -7.96 18.31 0.90
N ILE A 36 -7.95 17.59 -0.23
CA ILE A 36 -8.73 17.96 -1.43
C ILE A 36 -10.22 17.92 -1.14
N GLU A 37 -10.71 16.91 -0.44
CA GLU A 37 -12.13 16.78 -0.11
C GLU A 37 -12.64 17.89 0.81
N ARG A 38 -11.81 18.31 1.79
CA ARG A 38 -12.17 19.39 2.71
C ARG A 38 -12.22 20.75 2.03
N ASP A 39 -11.19 21.10 1.24
CA ASP A 39 -10.99 22.44 0.70
C ASP A 39 -10.48 22.40 -0.76
N SER A 40 -11.20 21.75 -1.67
CA SER A 40 -10.75 21.46 -3.05
C SER A 40 -10.18 22.67 -3.80
N TYR A 41 -10.91 23.80 -3.81
CA TYR A 41 -10.48 25.01 -4.53
C TYR A 41 -9.19 25.60 -3.94
N ASP A 42 -9.15 25.81 -2.62
CA ASP A 42 -8.00 26.37 -1.91
C ASP A 42 -6.77 25.45 -2.02
N MET A 43 -6.95 24.13 -1.92
CA MET A 43 -5.88 23.16 -2.07
C MET A 43 -5.31 23.13 -3.48
N ILE A 44 -6.15 23.04 -4.50
CA ILE A 44 -5.69 23.00 -5.89
C ILE A 44 -5.02 24.32 -6.26
N ARG A 45 -5.53 25.45 -5.76
CA ARG A 45 -4.88 26.75 -5.94
C ARG A 45 -3.49 26.79 -5.28
N ALA A 46 -3.38 26.31 -4.03
CA ALA A 46 -2.12 26.31 -3.29
C ALA A 46 -1.09 25.27 -3.76
N ASN A 47 -1.56 24.13 -4.29
CA ASN A 47 -0.73 23.09 -4.86
C ASN A 47 -1.38 22.51 -6.13
N PRO A 48 -1.17 23.15 -7.30
CA PRO A 48 -1.79 22.70 -8.55
C PRO A 48 -1.37 21.30 -9.00
N LEU A 49 -0.24 20.78 -8.50
CA LEU A 49 0.26 19.44 -8.85
C LEU A 49 -0.32 18.33 -7.96
N MET A 50 -1.15 18.68 -6.97
CA MET A 50 -1.62 17.75 -5.95
C MET A 50 -2.41 16.57 -6.53
N LEU A 51 -3.25 16.80 -7.54
CA LEU A 51 -4.02 15.72 -8.18
C LEU A 51 -3.11 14.70 -8.87
N LEU A 52 -2.04 15.17 -9.54
CA LEU A 52 -1.04 14.28 -10.16
C LEU A 52 -0.27 13.48 -9.11
N MET A 53 0.03 14.09 -7.96
CA MET A 53 0.68 13.40 -6.84
C MET A 53 -0.22 12.29 -6.26
N VAL A 54 -1.50 12.60 -6.01
CA VAL A 54 -2.49 11.64 -5.50
C VAL A 54 -2.60 10.44 -6.44
N GLU A 55 -2.78 10.70 -7.75
CA GLU A 55 -2.87 9.65 -8.76
C GLU A 55 -1.59 8.81 -8.81
N SER A 56 -0.41 9.45 -8.83
CA SER A 56 0.88 8.75 -8.87
C SER A 56 1.07 7.83 -7.65
N ILE A 57 0.68 8.29 -6.45
CA ILE A 57 0.79 7.48 -5.24
C ILE A 57 -0.19 6.30 -5.29
N GLN A 58 -1.41 6.52 -5.77
CA GLN A 58 -2.40 5.45 -5.91
C GLN A 58 -1.91 4.36 -6.87
N ILE A 59 -1.43 4.76 -8.05
CA ILE A 59 -0.86 3.84 -9.05
C ILE A 59 0.24 2.99 -8.42
N ASP A 60 1.20 3.63 -7.77
CA ASP A 60 2.33 2.91 -7.16
C ASP A 60 1.88 1.94 -6.05
N CYS A 61 0.90 2.34 -5.22
CA CYS A 61 0.34 1.47 -4.20
C CYS A 61 -0.35 0.25 -4.82
N VAL A 62 -1.21 0.46 -5.82
CA VAL A 62 -1.90 -0.63 -6.54
C VAL A 62 -0.91 -1.57 -7.19
N MET A 63 0.09 -1.05 -7.90
CA MET A 63 1.11 -1.85 -8.56
C MET A 63 1.97 -2.63 -7.57
N THR A 64 2.39 -2.01 -6.47
CA THR A 64 3.24 -2.64 -5.46
C THR A 64 2.49 -3.73 -4.71
N VAL A 65 1.26 -3.45 -4.25
CA VAL A 65 0.41 -4.46 -3.59
C VAL A 65 0.13 -5.61 -4.54
N SER A 66 -0.22 -5.33 -5.79
CA SER A 66 -0.48 -6.37 -6.80
C SER A 66 0.68 -7.35 -6.96
N LYS A 67 1.94 -6.86 -6.98
CA LYS A 67 3.14 -7.73 -7.06
C LYS A 67 3.30 -8.66 -5.86
N LEU A 68 2.75 -8.31 -4.70
CA LEU A 68 2.84 -9.11 -3.47
C LEU A 68 1.74 -10.19 -3.39
N ILE A 69 0.64 -10.03 -4.14
CA ILE A 69 -0.58 -10.85 -4.04
C ILE A 69 -0.98 -11.53 -5.36
N GLU A 70 -0.19 -11.36 -6.42
CA GLU A 70 -0.51 -11.87 -7.76
C GLU A 70 -0.74 -13.40 -7.81
N ARG A 71 -1.71 -13.81 -8.63
CA ARG A 71 -2.07 -15.22 -8.83
C ARG A 71 -1.28 -15.84 -9.97
N GLY A 72 -0.67 -16.99 -9.71
CA GLY A 72 -0.06 -17.85 -10.75
C GLY A 72 1.12 -17.23 -11.51
N ARG A 73 1.47 -15.98 -11.24
CA ARG A 73 2.59 -15.22 -11.81
C ARG A 73 3.36 -14.58 -10.66
N GLY A 74 4.66 -14.40 -10.84
CA GLY A 74 5.56 -13.81 -9.83
C GLY A 74 6.11 -14.82 -8.82
N ASP A 75 7.42 -14.71 -8.56
CA ASP A 75 8.16 -15.64 -7.68
C ASP A 75 8.25 -15.16 -6.22
N ARG A 76 7.74 -13.97 -5.93
CA ARG A 76 7.91 -13.26 -4.65
C ARG A 76 6.58 -12.83 -4.02
N THR A 77 5.49 -13.50 -4.37
CA THR A 77 4.17 -13.26 -3.77
C THR A 77 4.05 -13.94 -2.40
N PHE A 78 3.10 -13.51 -1.58
CA PHE A 78 2.83 -14.13 -0.28
C PHE A 78 2.39 -15.60 -0.41
N GLN A 79 1.65 -15.95 -1.46
CA GLN A 79 1.26 -17.33 -1.73
C GLN A 79 2.50 -18.21 -2.00
N LYS A 80 3.49 -17.69 -2.73
CA LYS A 80 4.76 -18.38 -2.99
C LYS A 80 5.64 -18.44 -1.74
N PHE A 81 5.67 -17.38 -0.94
CA PHE A 81 6.35 -17.38 0.35
C PHE A 81 5.79 -18.46 1.28
N LEU A 82 4.48 -18.55 1.46
CA LEU A 82 3.86 -19.59 2.29
C LEU A 82 4.13 -20.99 1.76
N ALA A 83 4.09 -21.20 0.44
CA ALA A 83 4.45 -22.49 -0.17
C ALA A 83 5.94 -22.83 0.05
N PHE A 84 6.83 -21.84 0.02
CA PHE A 84 8.25 -22.00 0.33
C PHE A 84 8.46 -22.39 1.79
N VAL A 85 7.78 -21.72 2.74
CA VAL A 85 7.84 -22.05 4.17
C VAL A 85 7.36 -23.47 4.42
N GLU A 86 6.23 -23.86 3.82
CA GLU A 86 5.67 -25.21 3.91
C GLU A 86 6.64 -26.28 3.39
N THR A 87 7.21 -26.06 2.21
CA THR A 87 8.17 -26.99 1.59
C THR A 87 9.43 -27.17 2.45
N ASN A 88 9.87 -26.10 3.12
CA ASN A 88 11.11 -26.08 3.90
C ASN A 88 10.88 -26.15 5.42
N ILE A 89 9.68 -26.52 5.85
CA ILE A 89 9.24 -26.39 7.24
C ILE A 89 10.16 -27.12 8.23
N LYS A 90 10.71 -28.27 7.85
CA LYS A 90 11.64 -29.05 8.69
C LYS A 90 12.93 -28.30 8.99
N ALA A 91 13.48 -27.58 8.00
CA ALA A 91 14.70 -26.79 8.17
C ALA A 91 14.42 -25.53 8.98
N ILE A 92 13.33 -24.82 8.65
CA ILE A 92 12.94 -23.57 9.30
C ILE A 92 12.56 -23.81 10.76
N SER A 93 11.71 -24.81 11.05
CA SER A 93 11.25 -25.13 12.41
C SER A 93 12.37 -25.61 13.35
N LYS A 94 13.48 -26.12 12.81
CA LYS A 94 14.66 -26.46 13.62
C LYS A 94 15.28 -25.21 14.26
N VAL A 95 15.23 -24.08 13.58
CA VAL A 95 15.75 -22.78 14.07
C VAL A 95 14.65 -21.99 14.76
N TYR A 96 13.43 -22.03 14.22
CA TYR A 96 12.27 -21.29 14.70
C TYR A 96 11.08 -22.24 15.00
N PRO A 97 11.05 -22.91 16.16
CA PRO A 97 10.11 -24.01 16.45
C PRO A 97 8.63 -23.67 16.36
N ALA A 98 8.27 -22.39 16.55
CA ALA A 98 6.90 -21.92 16.44
C ALA A 98 6.40 -21.82 14.99
N ILE A 99 7.30 -21.88 14.00
CA ILE A 99 6.92 -21.91 12.58
C ILE A 99 6.60 -23.34 12.20
N ASN A 100 5.32 -23.63 12.07
CA ASN A 100 4.81 -24.97 11.80
C ASN A 100 3.66 -24.92 10.76
N THR A 101 3.19 -26.10 10.34
CA THR A 101 2.12 -26.22 9.34
C THR A 101 0.80 -25.57 9.79
N ALA A 102 0.50 -25.56 11.09
CA ALA A 102 -0.72 -24.92 11.59
C ALA A 102 -0.69 -23.39 11.34
N LEU A 103 0.45 -22.74 11.62
CA LEU A 103 0.66 -21.32 11.32
C LEU A 103 0.50 -21.03 9.83
N VAL A 104 1.10 -21.85 8.96
CA VAL A 104 0.99 -21.66 7.51
C VAL A 104 -0.47 -21.75 7.03
N ASN A 105 -1.23 -22.73 7.54
CA ASN A 105 -2.63 -22.90 7.19
C ASN A 105 -3.51 -21.74 7.66
N GLU A 106 -3.27 -21.24 8.88
CA GLU A 106 -3.91 -20.03 9.41
C GLU A 106 -3.67 -18.83 8.48
N GLN A 107 -2.42 -18.62 8.07
CA GLN A 107 -2.05 -17.50 7.20
C GLN A 107 -2.60 -17.62 5.77
N ARG A 108 -2.73 -18.85 5.25
CA ARG A 108 -3.46 -19.08 3.99
C ARG A 108 -4.93 -18.68 4.11
N ALA A 109 -5.57 -18.99 5.24
CA ALA A 109 -6.94 -18.55 5.49
C ALA A 109 -7.07 -17.02 5.61
N LEU A 110 -6.07 -16.36 6.23
CA LEU A 110 -6.00 -14.89 6.26
C LEU A 110 -5.92 -14.29 4.85
N LEU A 111 -5.05 -14.80 3.97
CA LEU A 111 -5.00 -14.34 2.58
C LEU A 111 -6.32 -14.57 1.85
N GLN A 112 -6.97 -15.72 2.08
CA GLN A 112 -8.26 -16.04 1.47
C GLN A 112 -9.37 -15.08 1.93
N SER A 113 -9.28 -14.54 3.15
CA SER A 113 -10.29 -13.64 3.71
C SER A 113 -10.39 -12.29 2.98
N VAL A 114 -9.33 -11.89 2.26
CA VAL A 114 -9.26 -10.64 1.48
C VAL A 114 -9.29 -10.88 -0.03
N GLU A 115 -9.74 -12.06 -0.48
CA GLU A 115 -9.67 -12.46 -1.88
C GLU A 115 -10.55 -11.60 -2.82
N ASN A 116 -11.66 -11.05 -2.31
CA ASN A 116 -12.50 -10.15 -3.08
C ASN A 116 -11.77 -8.84 -3.38
N GLN A 117 -11.11 -8.26 -2.37
CA GLN A 117 -10.30 -7.05 -2.47
C GLN A 117 -9.09 -7.29 -3.38
N VAL A 118 -8.42 -8.44 -3.22
CA VAL A 118 -7.34 -8.88 -4.13
C VAL A 118 -7.83 -8.92 -5.58
N SER A 119 -9.01 -9.49 -5.84
CA SER A 119 -9.59 -9.56 -7.18
C SER A 119 -9.88 -8.17 -7.75
N SER A 120 -10.45 -7.28 -6.95
CA SER A 120 -10.73 -5.89 -7.33
C SER A 120 -9.45 -5.16 -7.75
N ILE A 121 -8.43 -5.15 -6.87
CA ILE A 121 -7.16 -4.47 -7.11
C ILE A 121 -6.40 -5.03 -8.33
N LEU A 122 -6.37 -6.36 -8.50
CA LEU A 122 -5.75 -6.96 -9.69
C LEU A 122 -6.52 -6.62 -10.97
N THR A 123 -7.84 -6.55 -10.91
CA THR A 123 -8.68 -6.15 -12.06
C THR A 123 -8.44 -4.68 -12.41
N GLN A 124 -8.38 -3.79 -11.43
CA GLN A 124 -8.06 -2.38 -11.62
C GLN A 124 -6.68 -2.22 -12.27
N ARG A 125 -5.67 -2.93 -11.74
CA ARG A 125 -4.33 -2.96 -12.31
C ARG A 125 -4.35 -3.37 -13.77
N ASP A 126 -4.94 -4.51 -14.08
CA ASP A 126 -4.90 -5.08 -15.43
C ASP A 126 -5.63 -4.20 -16.43
N LYS A 127 -6.81 -3.69 -16.07
CA LYS A 127 -7.65 -2.89 -16.97
C LYS A 127 -7.15 -1.47 -17.17
N TYR A 128 -6.54 -0.86 -16.16
CA TYR A 128 -6.26 0.58 -16.17
C TYR A 128 -4.77 0.92 -16.14
N PHE A 129 -3.96 0.23 -15.33
CA PHE A 129 -2.56 0.60 -15.12
C PHE A 129 -1.58 -0.22 -16.00
N ALA A 130 -1.88 -1.48 -16.29
CA ALA A 130 -0.98 -2.39 -16.99
C ALA A 130 -1.33 -2.60 -18.47
N HIS A 131 -2.60 -2.45 -18.85
CA HIS A 131 -3.06 -2.62 -20.21
C HIS A 131 -3.88 -1.43 -20.69
N ALA A 132 -3.80 -1.14 -21.99
CA ALA A 132 -4.66 -0.15 -22.65
C ALA A 132 -6.01 -0.79 -22.97
N ASP A 133 -6.77 -1.15 -21.94
CA ASP A 133 -8.13 -1.66 -22.15
C ASP A 133 -8.97 -0.60 -22.88
N LYS A 134 -9.66 -1.03 -23.93
CA LYS A 134 -10.35 -0.13 -24.85
C LYS A 134 -11.42 0.73 -24.15
N GLN A 135 -12.09 0.20 -23.12
CA GLN A 135 -13.11 0.93 -22.39
C GLN A 135 -12.50 2.09 -21.61
N TYR A 136 -11.43 1.82 -20.86
CA TYR A 136 -10.81 2.81 -19.97
C TYR A 136 -9.92 3.80 -20.72
N PHE A 137 -9.43 3.45 -21.90
CA PHE A 137 -8.69 4.38 -22.76
C PHE A 137 -9.54 5.58 -23.18
N PHE A 138 -10.80 5.35 -23.55
CA PHE A 138 -11.72 6.42 -23.98
C PHE A 138 -12.49 7.06 -22.82
N GLU A 139 -12.61 6.37 -21.68
CA GLU A 139 -13.40 6.80 -20.54
C GLU A 139 -12.60 6.68 -19.24
N GLN A 140 -11.58 7.52 -19.08
CA GLN A 140 -10.65 7.45 -17.93
C GLN A 140 -11.37 7.58 -16.57
N ASN A 141 -12.43 8.39 -16.49
CA ASN A 141 -13.20 8.58 -15.26
C ASN A 141 -13.90 7.31 -14.76
N LYS A 142 -14.11 6.30 -15.62
CA LYS A 142 -14.72 5.02 -15.23
C LYS A 142 -13.93 4.27 -14.17
N ILE A 143 -12.64 4.56 -13.98
CA ILE A 143 -11.86 3.94 -12.90
C ILE A 143 -12.44 4.27 -11.52
N ILE A 144 -12.91 5.51 -11.32
CA ILE A 144 -13.45 5.96 -10.05
C ILE A 144 -14.83 5.31 -9.81
N GLU A 145 -15.60 5.13 -10.88
CA GLU A 145 -16.92 4.49 -10.84
C GLU A 145 -16.84 2.98 -10.60
N ASP A 146 -15.92 2.29 -11.29
CA ASP A 146 -15.78 0.83 -11.21
C ASP A 146 -14.97 0.38 -9.98
N PHE A 147 -14.12 1.24 -9.42
CA PHE A 147 -13.26 0.93 -8.26
C PHE A 147 -13.31 2.03 -7.17
N PRO A 148 -14.50 2.36 -6.64
CA PRO A 148 -14.69 3.50 -5.73
C PRO A 148 -13.99 3.32 -4.38
N ASP A 149 -13.74 2.08 -3.97
CA ASP A 149 -13.23 1.75 -2.63
C ASP A 149 -11.74 1.36 -2.61
N THR A 150 -11.00 1.71 -3.67
CA THR A 150 -9.60 1.29 -3.88
C THR A 150 -8.72 1.47 -2.63
N TYR A 151 -8.87 2.60 -1.92
CA TYR A 151 -8.08 2.88 -0.71
C TYR A 151 -8.35 1.84 0.39
N ASN A 152 -9.61 1.61 0.75
CA ASN A 152 -9.96 0.70 1.82
C ASN A 152 -9.61 -0.75 1.46
N GLU A 153 -9.77 -1.13 0.19
CA GLU A 153 -9.33 -2.43 -0.32
C GLU A 153 -7.81 -2.62 -0.13
N LEU A 154 -7.00 -1.63 -0.51
CA LEU A 154 -5.55 -1.66 -0.30
C LEU A 154 -5.19 -1.76 1.19
N VAL A 155 -5.86 -1.00 2.06
CA VAL A 155 -5.64 -1.05 3.52
C VAL A 155 -5.97 -2.43 4.09
N GLN A 156 -7.09 -3.03 3.69
CA GLN A 156 -7.49 -4.36 4.15
C GLN A 156 -6.47 -5.43 3.74
N ILE A 157 -6.02 -5.41 2.48
CA ILE A 157 -4.97 -6.31 2.00
C ILE A 157 -3.68 -6.09 2.80
N ILE A 158 -3.23 -4.83 2.92
CA ILE A 158 -1.97 -4.50 3.63
C ILE A 158 -2.01 -4.95 5.08
N ARG A 159 -3.12 -4.80 5.79
CA ARG A 159 -3.25 -5.28 7.19
C ARG A 159 -3.07 -6.80 7.30
N VAL A 160 -3.61 -7.56 6.35
CA VAL A 160 -3.38 -9.02 6.30
C VAL A 160 -1.91 -9.34 6.04
N LEU A 161 -1.29 -8.67 5.06
CA LEU A 161 0.12 -8.89 4.75
C LEU A 161 1.04 -8.48 5.92
N GLN A 162 0.73 -7.39 6.62
CA GLN A 162 1.39 -6.94 7.85
C GLN A 162 1.27 -7.97 8.95
N SER A 163 0.09 -8.55 9.16
CA SER A 163 -0.14 -9.60 10.16
C SER A 163 0.72 -10.83 9.87
N ILE A 164 0.79 -11.27 8.60
CA ILE A 164 1.59 -12.43 8.21
C ILE A 164 3.09 -12.13 8.39
N ALA A 165 3.60 -11.08 7.74
CA ALA A 165 5.03 -10.75 7.79
C ALA A 165 5.49 -10.40 9.22
N GLY A 166 4.69 -9.62 9.95
CA GLY A 166 4.97 -9.24 11.33
C GLY A 166 4.99 -10.43 12.28
N LYS A 167 4.11 -11.42 12.07
CA LYS A 167 4.14 -12.66 12.84
C LYS A 167 5.44 -13.44 12.60
N HIS A 168 5.87 -13.55 11.35
CA HIS A 168 7.13 -14.20 11.02
C HIS A 168 8.35 -13.46 11.59
N GLN A 169 8.37 -12.13 11.52
CA GLN A 169 9.42 -11.28 12.11
C GLN A 169 9.50 -11.46 13.63
N GLN A 170 8.35 -11.46 14.30
CA GLN A 170 8.26 -11.71 15.74
C GLN A 170 8.85 -13.08 16.10
N LEU A 171 8.50 -14.12 15.35
CA LEU A 171 8.96 -15.48 15.61
C LEU A 171 10.45 -15.68 15.33
N MET A 172 11.06 -14.80 14.52
CA MET A 172 12.51 -14.78 14.28
C MET A 172 13.30 -14.13 15.43
N GLY A 173 12.63 -13.43 16.35
CA GLY A 173 13.27 -12.73 17.47
C GLY A 173 13.66 -11.28 17.18
N ASP A 174 13.42 -10.79 15.96
CA ASP A 174 13.86 -9.47 15.49
C ASP A 174 12.86 -8.34 15.81
N GLY A 175 12.11 -8.46 16.91
CA GLY A 175 11.14 -7.47 17.36
C GLY A 175 9.84 -7.43 16.56
N HIS A 176 9.01 -6.42 16.83
CA HIS A 176 7.76 -6.19 16.08
C HIS A 176 7.96 -5.05 15.10
N PRO A 177 7.70 -5.25 13.80
CA PRO A 177 7.73 -4.15 12.85
C PRO A 177 6.64 -3.14 13.21
N ILE A 178 6.99 -1.85 13.22
CA ILE A 178 6.08 -0.76 13.57
C ILE A 178 5.60 -0.11 12.27
N CYS A 179 4.29 0.01 12.11
CA CYS A 179 3.69 0.76 11.02
C CYS A 179 3.59 2.24 11.41
N ILE A 180 4.23 3.11 10.65
CA ILE A 180 4.24 4.57 10.89
C ILE A 180 3.37 5.33 9.87
N ALA A 181 2.39 4.67 9.27
CA ALA A 181 1.47 5.27 8.30
C ALA A 181 0.68 6.45 8.88
N GLU A 182 0.23 6.35 10.13
CA GLU A 182 -0.51 7.43 10.80
C GLU A 182 0.37 8.67 11.04
N PHE A 183 1.66 8.47 11.32
CA PHE A 183 2.60 9.59 11.40
C PHE A 183 2.77 10.24 10.02
N ALA A 184 2.95 9.45 8.96
CA ALA A 184 3.04 9.99 7.61
C ALA A 184 1.78 10.76 7.22
N TYR A 185 0.59 10.25 7.56
CA TYR A 185 -0.66 10.99 7.40
C TYR A 185 -0.60 12.34 8.13
N ALA A 186 -0.33 12.35 9.43
CA ALA A 186 -0.35 13.57 10.25
C ALA A 186 0.68 14.61 9.78
N PHE A 187 1.89 14.17 9.41
CA PHE A 187 2.92 15.06 8.89
C PHE A 187 2.59 15.58 7.49
N SER A 188 2.02 14.76 6.62
CA SER A 188 1.55 15.21 5.30
C SER A 188 0.42 16.20 5.42
N ASP A 189 -0.59 15.93 6.25
CA ASP A 189 -1.71 16.85 6.50
C ASP A 189 -1.22 18.21 7.02
N LYS A 190 -0.32 18.19 8.01
CA LYS A 190 0.31 19.41 8.53
C LYS A 190 1.07 20.17 7.43
N THR A 191 1.81 19.46 6.59
CA THR A 191 2.58 20.06 5.50
C THR A 191 1.67 20.72 4.47
N LEU A 192 0.57 20.06 4.08
CA LEU A 192 -0.42 20.61 3.15
C LEU A 192 -1.09 21.88 3.70
N ASN A 193 -1.42 21.88 5.00
CA ASN A 193 -1.96 23.07 5.66
C ASN A 193 -0.97 24.23 5.68
N HIS A 194 0.33 23.97 5.85
CA HIS A 194 1.37 25.00 5.74
C HIS A 194 1.50 25.55 4.31
N ILE A 195 1.43 24.69 3.29
CA ILE A 195 1.46 25.12 1.88
C ILE A 195 0.27 26.05 1.59
N LYS A 196 -0.93 25.69 2.04
CA LYS A 196 -2.12 26.57 1.90
C LYS A 196 -1.91 27.92 2.56
N ALA A 197 -1.42 27.94 3.79
CA ALA A 197 -1.19 29.19 4.52
C ALA A 197 -0.16 30.07 3.81
N ALA A 198 0.94 29.47 3.33
CA ALA A 198 2.00 30.17 2.61
C ALA A 198 1.48 30.79 1.31
N GLU A 199 0.65 30.08 0.53
CA GLU A 199 0.07 30.64 -0.69
C GLU A 199 -0.90 31.80 -0.38
N LYS A 200 -1.70 31.70 0.68
CA LYS A 200 -2.58 32.81 1.11
C LYS A 200 -1.77 34.06 1.46
N GLU A 201 -0.67 33.89 2.19
CA GLU A 201 0.24 34.99 2.55
C GLU A 201 0.92 35.59 1.31
N TRP A 202 1.40 34.74 0.41
CA TRP A 202 2.00 35.17 -0.86
C TRP A 202 1.00 35.96 -1.70
N HIS A 203 -0.23 35.48 -1.85
CA HIS A 203 -1.28 36.17 -2.57
C HIS A 203 -1.64 37.52 -1.94
N ALA A 204 -1.80 37.58 -0.62
CA ALA A 204 -2.06 38.84 0.09
C ALA A 204 -0.93 39.87 -0.11
N THR A 205 0.32 39.40 -0.22
CA THR A 205 1.49 40.25 -0.39
C THR A 205 1.63 40.76 -1.83
N TYR A 206 1.47 39.88 -2.83
CA TYR A 206 1.86 40.14 -4.21
C TYR A 206 0.70 40.26 -5.21
N ARG A 207 -0.53 39.94 -4.81
CA ARG A 207 -1.75 39.97 -5.65
C ARG A 207 -2.86 40.81 -5.01
N GLN A 208 -2.49 41.96 -4.46
CA GLN A 208 -3.43 42.87 -3.81
C GLN A 208 -4.55 43.30 -4.77
N GLY A 209 -5.80 43.08 -4.37
CA GLY A 209 -6.99 43.42 -5.15
C GLY A 209 -7.61 42.26 -5.95
N GLU A 210 -6.90 41.13 -6.09
CA GLU A 210 -7.50 39.89 -6.59
C GLU A 210 -8.26 39.18 -5.45
N LYS A 211 -9.36 38.49 -5.76
CA LYS A 211 -10.03 37.63 -4.77
C LYS A 211 -9.23 36.33 -4.60
N TRP A 212 -8.98 35.98 -3.35
CA TRP A 212 -8.56 34.64 -2.99
C TRP A 212 -9.70 33.65 -3.30
#